data_AF-A0A1G7WS67-F1
#
_entry.id   AF-A0A1G7WS67-F1
#
_cell.length_a   1.000
_cell.length_b   1.000
_cell.length_c   1.000
_cell.angle_alpha   90.00
_cell.angle_beta   90.00
_cell.angle_gamma   90.00
#
_symmetry.space_group_name_H-M   'P 1'
#
loop_
_entity.id
_entity.type
_entity.pdbx_description
1 polymer ?
#
loop_
_entity_poly.entity_id
_entity_poly.type
_entity_poly.pdbx_seq_one_letter_code
_entity_poly.pdbx_strand_id
1 'polypeptide(L)'
;MEDKIMLLRKIQSAIQQIQPLAAKGWPPGQSILRQLGWSEGFVSGGPSDPAPGPLSMGLIATRELDMYGDNPDLALLINDIQDAVNSLH
;
A
#
# COMPACT_ATOMS: atom_id res chain seq x y z
N MET A 1 18.17 0.58 -9.16
CA MET A 1 17.24 0.89 -10.28
C MET A 1 16.23 -0.24 -10.44
N GLU A 2 16.70 -1.49 -10.45
CA GLU A 2 15.87 -2.70 -10.45
C GLU A 2 14.94 -2.79 -9.22
N ASP A 3 15.43 -2.45 -8.02
CA ASP A 3 14.63 -2.50 -6.78
C ASP A 3 13.42 -1.57 -6.80
N LYS A 4 13.57 -0.36 -7.37
CA LYS A 4 12.45 0.59 -7.51
C LYS A 4 11.41 0.10 -8.51
N ILE A 5 11.84 -0.56 -9.60
CA ILE A 5 10.92 -1.16 -10.58
C ILE A 5 10.13 -2.29 -9.94
N MET A 6 10.80 -3.14 -9.16
CA MET A 6 10.14 -4.23 -8.43
C MET A 6 9.18 -3.72 -7.36
N LEU A 7 9.57 -2.70 -6.60
CA LEU A 7 8.69 -2.06 -5.62
C LEU A 7 7.46 -1.42 -6.29
N LEU A 8 7.66 -0.74 -7.42
CA LEU A 8 6.55 -0.14 -8.17
C LEU A 8 5.54 -1.20 -8.65
N ARG A 9 6.03 -2.36 -9.14
CA ARG A 9 5.18 -3.49 -9.51
C ARG A 9 4.40 -4.06 -8.32
N LYS A 10 5.04 -4.19 -7.16
CA LYS A 10 4.36 -4.61 -5.92
C LYS A 10 3.24 -3.64 -5.54
N ILE A 11 3.52 -2.34 -5.57
CA ILE A 11 2.53 -1.27 -5.30
C ILE A 11 1.34 -1.38 -6.23
N GLN A 12 1.58 -1.49 -7.54
CA GLN A 12 0.53 -1.59 -8.56
C GLN A 12 -0.33 -2.85 -8.37
N SER A 13 0.30 -3.97 -8.04
CA SER A 13 -0.43 -5.21 -7.73
C SER A 13 -1.31 -5.06 -6.48
N ALA A 14 -0.80 -4.45 -5.41
CA ALA A 14 -1.58 -4.19 -4.20
C ALA A 14 -2.76 -3.25 -4.46
N ILE A 15 -2.56 -2.19 -5.26
CA ILE A 15 -3.62 -1.26 -5.69
C ILE A 15 -4.75 -2.02 -6.40
N GLN A 16 -4.42 -2.88 -7.37
CA GLN A 16 -5.42 -3.66 -8.12
C GLN A 16 -6.26 -4.56 -7.21
N GLN A 17 -5.67 -5.11 -6.16
CA GLN A 17 -6.36 -6.00 -5.22
C GLN A 17 -7.21 -5.23 -4.19
N ILE A 18 -6.75 -4.06 -3.74
CA ILE A 18 -7.47 -3.24 -2.74
C ILE A 18 -8.59 -2.41 -3.36
N GLN A 19 -8.43 -1.95 -4.61
CA GLN A 19 -9.38 -1.05 -5.27
C GLN A 19 -10.83 -1.54 -5.25
N PRO A 20 -11.15 -2.83 -5.53
CA PRO A 20 -12.52 -3.33 -5.43
C PRO A 20 -13.10 -3.28 -4.02
N LEU A 21 -12.28 -3.46 -2.98
CA LEU A 21 -12.71 -3.39 -1.58
C LEU A 21 -12.98 -1.94 -1.18
N ALA A 22 -12.09 -1.03 -1.55
CA ALA A 22 -12.26 0.40 -1.32
C ALA A 22 -13.50 0.96 -2.05
N ALA A 23 -13.76 0.50 -3.27
CA ALA A 23 -14.92 0.90 -4.08
C ALA A 23 -16.26 0.46 -3.48
N LYS A 24 -16.28 -0.61 -2.67
CA LYS A 24 -17.46 -1.04 -1.90
C LYS A 24 -17.74 -0.17 -0.66
N GLY A 25 -16.96 0.90 -0.46
CA GLY A 25 -17.11 1.79 0.69
C GLY A 25 -16.41 1.31 1.95
N TRP A 26 -15.51 0.31 1.86
CA TRP A 26 -14.79 -0.22 3.01
C TRP A 26 -13.68 0.77 3.47
N PRO A 27 -13.81 1.41 4.66
CA PRO A 27 -12.92 2.49 5.05
C PRO A 27 -11.44 2.11 5.19
N PRO A 28 -11.07 0.93 5.76
CA PRO A 28 -9.68 0.47 5.77
C PRO A 28 -9.07 0.37 4.37
N GLY A 29 -9.81 -0.23 3.42
CA GLY A 29 -9.38 -0.33 2.02
C GLY A 29 -9.15 1.04 1.37
N GLN A 30 -10.00 2.03 1.66
CA GLN A 30 -9.80 3.39 1.17
C GLN A 30 -8.55 4.06 1.76
N SER A 31 -8.26 3.83 3.05
CA SER A 31 -7.05 4.33 3.70
C SER A 31 -5.79 3.71 3.11
N ILE A 32 -5.78 2.38 2.94
CA ILE A 32 -4.69 1.64 2.29
C ILE A 32 -4.49 2.14 0.86
N LEU A 33 -5.57 2.29 0.07
CA LEU A 33 -5.49 2.73 -1.32
C LEU A 33 -4.87 4.12 -1.46
N ARG A 34 -5.23 5.07 -0.58
CA ARG A 34 -4.61 6.41 -0.57
C ARG A 34 -3.11 6.36 -0.30
N GLN A 35 -2.69 5.55 0.68
CA GLN A 35 -1.28 5.40 1.03
C GLN A 35 -0.48 4.72 -0.09
N LEU A 36 -1.03 3.65 -0.70
CA LEU A 36 -0.43 3.00 -1.86
C LEU A 36 -0.30 3.95 -3.06
N GLY A 37 -1.32 4.78 -3.33
CA GLY A 37 -1.26 5.79 -4.40
C GLY A 37 -0.18 6.84 -4.15
N TRP A 38 -0.01 7.27 -2.90
CA TRP A 38 1.10 8.15 -2.54
C TRP A 38 2.46 7.45 -2.73
N SER A 39 2.60 6.20 -2.29
CA SER A 39 3.82 5.41 -2.48
C SER A 39 4.17 5.23 -3.95
N GLU A 40 3.18 5.03 -4.82
CA GLU A 40 3.38 4.95 -6.28
C GLU A 40 3.98 6.25 -6.83
N GLY A 41 3.41 7.40 -6.47
CA GLY A 41 3.91 8.72 -6.87
C GLY A 41 5.34 8.98 -6.37
N PHE A 42 5.60 8.69 -5.10
CA PHE A 42 6.93 8.83 -4.49
C PHE A 42 7.99 7.96 -5.17
N VAL A 43 7.71 6.67 -5.39
CA VAL A 43 8.66 5.73 -5.99
C VAL A 43 8.93 6.03 -7.47
N SER A 44 7.90 6.48 -8.20
CA SER A 44 8.01 6.86 -9.62
C SER A 44 8.68 8.23 -9.85
N GLY A 45 8.92 9.02 -8.80
CA GLY A 45 9.49 10.37 -8.91
C GLY A 45 8.50 11.41 -9.44
N GLY A 46 7.20 11.12 -9.42
CA GLY A 46 6.16 12.06 -9.78
C GLY A 46 5.90 13.10 -8.68
N PRO A 47 5.14 14.17 -8.97
CA PRO A 47 4.66 15.07 -7.94
C PRO A 47 3.75 14.30 -7.00
N SER A 48 4.25 13.99 -5.81
CA SER A 48 3.43 13.46 -4.73
C SER A 48 2.83 14.64 -3.96
N ASP A 49 1.53 14.56 -3.66
CA ASP A 49 0.93 15.34 -2.57
C ASP A 49 1.84 15.26 -1.32
N PRO A 50 1.78 16.25 -0.39
CA PRO A 50 2.52 16.16 0.85
C PRO A 50 2.30 14.78 1.47
N ALA A 51 3.39 14.19 1.95
CA ALA A 51 3.36 12.84 2.48
C ALA A 51 2.17 12.70 3.44
N PRO A 52 1.34 11.64 3.32
CA PRO A 52 0.56 11.26 4.48
C PRO A 52 1.57 11.12 5.61
N GLY A 53 1.20 11.49 6.84
CA GLY A 53 2.03 11.20 8.01
C GLY A 53 2.45 9.71 8.04
N PRO A 54 3.22 9.27 9.04
CA PRO A 54 3.81 7.93 9.07
C PRO A 54 2.90 6.85 8.49
N LEU A 55 3.38 6.13 7.48
CA LEU A 55 2.60 5.11 6.80
C LEU A 55 2.12 4.07 7.81
N SER A 56 0.85 3.72 7.71
CA SER A 56 0.15 2.77 8.59
C SER A 56 -0.57 1.66 7.83
N MET A 57 -0.48 1.66 6.50
CA MET A 57 -1.15 0.67 5.64
C MET A 57 -0.78 -0.77 5.99
N GLY A 58 0.45 -1.05 6.41
CA GLY A 58 0.88 -2.37 6.87
C GLY A 58 0.12 -2.82 8.13
N LEU A 59 0.05 -1.95 9.13
CA LEU A 59 -0.71 -2.21 10.36
C LEU A 59 -2.21 -2.41 10.09
N ILE A 60 -2.79 -1.58 9.23
CA ILE A 60 -4.20 -1.71 8.84
C ILE A 60 -4.39 -3.05 8.12
N ALA A 61 -3.53 -3.39 7.15
CA ALA A 61 -3.63 -4.61 6.37
C ALA A 61 -3.49 -5.87 7.25
N THR A 62 -2.54 -5.91 8.19
CA THR A 62 -2.42 -7.03 9.14
C THR A 62 -3.70 -7.23 9.95
N ARG A 63 -4.29 -6.16 10.49
CA ARG A 63 -5.52 -6.29 11.28
C ARG A 63 -6.70 -6.74 10.43
N GLU A 64 -6.87 -6.12 9.28
CA GLU A 64 -8.12 -6.14 8.54
C GLU A 64 -8.16 -7.25 7.47
N LEU A 65 -7.02 -7.64 6.92
CA LEU A 65 -6.93 -8.65 5.85
C LEU A 65 -6.39 -9.99 6.36
N ASP A 66 -5.51 -9.98 7.35
CA ASP A 66 -4.94 -11.21 7.95
C ASP A 66 -5.72 -11.62 9.22
N MET A 67 -5.70 -10.81 10.28
CA MET A 67 -6.27 -11.22 11.57
C MET A 67 -7.79 -11.40 11.56
N TYR A 68 -8.52 -10.48 10.92
CA TYR A 68 -9.99 -10.50 10.84
C TYR A 68 -10.53 -10.84 9.45
N GLY A 69 -9.66 -10.80 8.44
CA GLY A 69 -9.98 -11.13 7.06
C GLY A 69 -9.57 -12.54 6.66
N ASP A 70 -9.55 -12.79 5.36
CA ASP A 70 -9.16 -14.06 4.74
C ASP A 70 -8.09 -13.89 3.66
N ASN A 71 -7.36 -12.77 3.68
CA ASN A 71 -6.36 -12.41 2.68
C ASN A 71 -4.99 -12.06 3.30
N PRO A 72 -4.33 -13.02 3.97
CA PRO A 72 -3.04 -12.80 4.63
C PRO A 72 -1.90 -12.48 3.64
N ASP A 73 -1.96 -13.03 2.42
CA ASP A 73 -0.94 -12.75 1.39
C ASP A 73 -0.96 -11.28 0.95
N LEU A 74 -2.15 -10.69 0.80
CA LEU A 74 -2.28 -9.26 0.52
C LEU A 74 -1.81 -8.42 1.71
N ALA A 75 -2.06 -8.87 2.95
CA ALA A 75 -1.57 -8.21 4.15
C ALA A 75 -0.04 -8.17 4.19
N LEU A 76 0.61 -9.31 3.91
CA LEU A 76 2.06 -9.43 3.82
C LEU A 76 2.62 -8.53 2.71
N LEU A 77 2.02 -8.55 1.52
CA LEU A 77 2.43 -7.69 0.42
C LEU A 77 2.40 -6.19 0.79
N ILE A 78 1.35 -5.74 1.48
CA ILE A 78 1.22 -4.34 1.88
C ILE A 78 2.25 -3.96 2.97
N ASN A 79 2.55 -4.87 3.90
CA ASN A 79 3.62 -4.66 4.88
C ASN A 79 5.00 -4.55 4.20
N ASP A 80 5.32 -5.49 3.31
CA ASP A 80 6.55 -5.46 2.51
C ASP A 80 6.73 -4.12 1.77
N ILE A 81 5.65 -3.61 1.17
CA ILE A 81 5.66 -2.33 0.46
C ILE A 81 5.94 -1.19 1.44
N GLN A 82 5.26 -1.16 2.60
CA GLN A 82 5.45 -0.11 3.59
C GLN A 82 6.90 -0.06 4.08
N ASP A 83 7.48 -1.22 4.40
CA ASP A 83 8.85 -1.30 4.91
C ASP A 83 9.85 -0.85 3.84
N ALA A 84 9.64 -1.24 2.59
CA ALA A 84 10.48 -0.81 1.47
C ALA A 84 10.37 0.70 1.21
N VAL A 85 9.16 1.27 1.28
CA VAL A 85 8.94 2.73 1.10
C VAL A 85 9.54 3.52 2.26
N ASN A 86 9.35 3.08 3.51
CA ASN A 86 9.93 3.72 4.69
C ASN A 86 11.46 3.69 4.67
N SER A 87 12.07 2.67 4.05
CA SER A 87 13.52 2.58 3.89
C SER A 87 14.07 3.56 2.84
N LEU A 88 13.20 4.14 2.00
CA LEU A 88 13.57 5.09 0.94
C LEU A 88 13.30 6.56 1.30
N HIS A 89 12.51 6.82 2.35
CA HIS A 89 12.05 8.14 2.79
C HIS A 89 12.79 8.58 4.06
#